data_AF-A0A256JLX4-F1
#
_entry.id   AF-A0A256JLX4-F1
#
_cell.length_a   1.000
_cell.length_b   1.000
_cell.length_c   1.000
_cell.angle_alpha   90.00
_cell.angle_beta   90.00
_cell.angle_gamma   90.00
#
_symmetry.space_group_name_H-M   'P 1'
#
loop_
_entity.id
_entity.type
_entity.pdbx_description
1 polymer ?
#
loop_
_entity_poly.entity_id
_entity_poly.type
_entity_poly.pdbx_seq_one_letter_code
_entity_poly.pdbx_strand_id
1 'polypeptide(L)' 'MDGESQRTIAVWAVFVLPFLIFGVFLYVQEQLTIEVVGLYWFPAILLTIIGTIPPPWEPLVD' A
#
# COMPACT_ATOMS: atom_id res chain seq x y z
N MET A 1 -18.12 -0.56 -12.61
CA MET A 1 -16.79 -0.77 -12.00
C MET A 1 -15.87 0.07 -12.85
N ASP A 2 -15.60 1.25 -12.33
CA ASP A 2 -15.23 2.38 -13.17
C ASP A 2 -13.72 2.30 -13.38
N GLY A 3 -13.22 2.67 -14.57
CA GLY A 3 -11.82 2.44 -14.93
C GLY A 3 -10.82 3.05 -13.95
N GLU A 4 -11.24 4.13 -13.27
CA GLU A 4 -10.50 4.78 -12.20
C GLU A 4 -10.44 3.95 -10.92
N SER A 5 -11.57 3.37 -10.49
CA SER A 5 -11.64 2.43 -9.36
C SER A 5 -10.72 1.22 -9.57
N GLN A 6 -10.77 0.61 -10.76
CA GLN A 6 -9.93 -0.54 -11.09
C GLN A 6 -8.43 -0.18 -11.10
N ARG A 7 -8.07 1.02 -11.58
CA ARG A 7 -6.70 1.53 -11.56
C ARG A 7 -6.21 1.74 -10.13
N THR A 8 -7.01 2.34 -9.25
CA THR A 8 -6.67 2.56 -7.85
C THR A 8 -6.40 1.23 -7.14
N ILE A 9 -7.29 0.25 -7.32
CA ILE A 9 -7.12 -1.10 -6.76
C ILE A 9 -5.83 -1.75 -7.27
N ALA A 10 -5.55 -1.65 -8.57
CA ALA A 10 -4.34 -2.24 -9.16
C ALA A 10 -3.05 -1.63 -8.58
N VAL A 11 -3.01 -0.29 -8.41
CA VAL A 11 -1.85 0.39 -7.81
C VAL A 11 -1.64 -0.06 -6.37
N TRP A 12 -2.70 -0.07 -5.54
CA TRP A 12 -2.58 -0.47 -4.13
C TRP A 12 -2.25 -1.96 -3.98
N ALA A 13 -2.75 -2.83 -4.85
CA ALA A 13 -2.41 -4.26 -4.84
C ALA A 13 -0.90 -4.50 -5.00
N VAL A 14 -0.20 -3.68 -5.80
CA VAL A 14 1.26 -3.76 -6.00
C VAL A 14 2.04 -3.41 -4.73
N PHE A 15 1.50 -2.61 -3.82
CA PHE A 15 2.11 -2.32 -2.52
C PHE A 15 1.69 -3.32 -1.45
N VAL A 16 0.39 -3.63 -1.37
CA VAL A 16 -0.16 -4.49 -0.31
C VAL A 16 0.30 -5.93 -0.46
N LEU A 17 0.25 -6.53 -1.66
CA LEU A 17 0.56 -7.94 -1.82
C LEU A 17 2.01 -8.28 -1.47
N PRO A 18 3.04 -7.55 -1.96
CA PRO A 18 4.42 -7.83 -1.57
C PRO A 18 4.67 -7.53 -0.09
N PHE A 19 4.02 -6.51 0.47
CA PHE A 19 4.08 -6.25 1.91
C PHE A 19 3.53 -7.41 2.73
N LEU A 20 2.41 -8.01 2.32
CA LEU A 20 1.85 -9.16 3.01
C LEU A 20 2.81 -10.36 2.94
N ILE A 21 3.36 -10.65 1.77
CA ILE A 21 4.31 -11.78 1.59
C ILE A 21 5.57 -11.55 2.45
N PHE A 22 6.19 -10.38 2.32
CA PHE A 22 7.42 -10.05 3.03
C PHE A 22 7.20 -9.85 4.53
N GLY A 23 6.11 -9.21 4.91
CA GLY A 23 5.70 -8.99 6.29
C GLY A 23 5.39 -10.29 7.02
N VAL A 24 4.68 -11.23 6.37
CA VAL A 24 4.45 -12.58 6.93
C VAL A 24 5.77 -13.32 7.08
N PHE A 25 6.66 -13.26 6.08
CA PHE A 25 7.97 -13.87 6.18
C PHE A 25 8.78 -13.32 7.37
N LEU A 26 8.84 -12.00 7.53
CA LEU A 26 9.53 -11.36 8.66
C LEU A 26 8.86 -11.64 10.00
N TYR A 27 7.53 -11.73 10.02
CA TYR A 27 6.77 -12.07 11.22
C TYR A 27 7.12 -13.48 11.71
N VAL A 28 7.17 -14.46 10.80
CA VAL A 28 7.56 -15.85 11.13
C VAL A 28 9.01 -15.92 11.64
N GLN A 29 9.88 -15.02 11.19
CA GLN A 29 11.27 -14.92 11.65
C GLN A 29 11.46 -14.06 12.91
N GLU A 30 10.37 -13.54 13.51
CA GLU A 30 10.38 -12.60 14.64
C GLU A 30 11.19 -11.30 14.39
N GLN A 31 11.34 -10.92 13.12
CA GLN A 31 12.09 -9.74 12.67
C GLN A 31 11.19 -8.59 12.19
N LEU A 32 9.87 -8.74 12.29
CA LEU A 32 8.94 -7.69 11.90
C LEU A 32 8.94 -6.57 12.95
N THR A 33 9.66 -5.48 12.67
CA THR A 33 9.68 -4.28 13.51
C THR A 33 8.82 -3.16 12.92
N ILE A 34 8.39 -2.23 13.77
CA ILE A 34 7.61 -1.05 13.35
C ILE A 34 8.41 -0.17 12.38
N GLU A 35 9.73 -0.14 12.51
CA GLU A 35 10.64 0.59 11.62
C GLU A 35 10.59 0.04 10.20
N VAL A 36 10.61 -1.30 10.04
CA VAL A 36 10.50 -1.95 8.73
C VAL A 36 9.16 -1.65 8.08
N VAL A 37 8.07 -1.72 8.85
CA VAL A 37 6.73 -1.37 8.35
C VAL A 37 6.69 0.09 7.89
N GLY A 38 7.18 1.02 8.71
CA GLY A 38 7.22 2.44 8.36
C GLY A 38 8.06 2.71 7.13
N LEU A 39 9.25 2.10 7.03
CA LEU A 39 10.18 2.30 5.92
C LEU A 39 9.64 1.73 4.60
N TYR A 40 8.94 0.59 4.65
CA TYR A 40 8.28 0.01 3.49
C TYR A 40 7.15 0.91 2.96
N TRP A 41 6.31 1.44 3.85
CA TRP A 41 5.15 2.25 3.47
C TRP A 41 5.48 3.71 3.18
N PHE A 42 6.64 4.20 3.62
CA PHE A 42 7.06 5.60 3.48
C PHE A 42 6.93 6.14 2.04
N PRO A 43 7.41 5.45 0.98
CA PRO A 43 7.27 5.94 -0.39
C PRO A 43 5.81 6.03 -0.84
N ALA A 44 4.98 5.03 -0.49
CA ALA A 44 3.56 5.03 -0.86
C ALA A 44 2.82 6.20 -0.21
N ILE A 45 3.06 6.44 1.08
CA ILE A 45 2.49 7.59 1.82
C ILE A 45 2.91 8.91 1.16
N LEU A 46 4.20 9.10 0.86
CA LEU A 46 4.68 10.31 0.21
C LEU A 46 4.05 10.52 -1.18
N LEU A 47 3.96 9.46 -2.00
CA LEU A 47 3.37 9.55 -3.33
C LEU A 47 1.88 9.90 -3.29
N THR A 48 1.16 9.42 -2.27
CA THR A 48 -0.23 9.82 -2.02
C THR A 48 -0.33 11.28 -1.58
N ILE A 49 0.53 11.74 -0.67
CA ILE A 49 0.54 13.14 -0.19
C ILE A 49 0.83 14.13 -1.34
N ILE A 50 1.76 13.78 -2.23
CA ILE A 50 2.13 14.62 -3.39
C ILE A 50 1.04 14.58 -4.49
N GLY A 51 0.06 13.68 -4.38
CA GLY A 51 -1.04 13.54 -5.35
C GLY A 51 -0.69 12.72 -6.58
N THR A 52 0.41 11.97 -6.56
CA THR A 52 0.83 11.09 -7.66
C THR A 52 0.02 9.80 -7.70
N ILE A 53 -0.39 9.31 -6.52
CA ILE A 53 -1.22 8.10 -6.36
C ILE A 53 -2.50 8.50 -5.62
N PRO A 54 -3.70 8.13 -6.13
CA PRO A 54 -4.95 8.42 -5.43
C PRO A 54 -4.99 7.73 -4.07
N PRO A 55 -5.52 8.41 -3.04
CA PRO A 55 -5.62 7.85 -1.70
C PRO A 55 -6.54 6.61 -1.70
N PRO A 56 -6.23 5.59 -0.87
CA PRO A 56 -6.99 4.35 -0.84
C PRO A 56 -8.35 4.50 -0.13
N TRP A 57 -8.53 5.59 0.63
CA TRP A 57 -9.73 5.90 1.41
C TRP A 57 -10.67 6.88 0.71
N GLU A 58 -10.38 7.30 -0.53
CA GLU A 58 -11.36 8.03 -1.31
C GLU A 58 -12.56 7.10 -1.61
N PRO A 59 -13.78 7.50 -1.25
CA PRO A 59 -14.96 6.68 -1.48
C PRO A 59 -15.17 6.49 -2.98
N LEU A 60 -15.49 5.25 -3.38
CA LEU A 60 -15.86 4.85 -4.73
C LEU A 60 -17.26 5.35 -5.13
N VAL A 61 -17.62 6.58 -4.76
CA VAL A 61 -18.96 7.11 -4.90
C VAL A 61 -18.88 8.45 -5.62
N ASP A 62 -19.36 8.45 -6.87
CA ASP A 62 -19.96 9.63 -7.50
C ASP A 62 -21.31 9.96 -6.84
#